data_AF-A0A5Q4DJC8-F1
#
_entry.id   AF-A0A5Q4DJC8-F1
#
_cell.length_a   1.000
_cell.length_b   1.000
_cell.length_c   1.000
_cell.angle_alpha   90.00
_cell.angle_beta   90.00
_cell.angle_gamma   90.00
#
_symmetry.space_group_name_H-M   'P 1'
#
loop_
_entity.id
_entity.type
_entity.pdbx_description
1 polymer ?
#
loop_
_entity_poly.entity_id
_entity_poly.type
_entity_poly.pdbx_seq_one_letter_code
_entity_poly.pdbx_strand_id
1 'polypeptide(L)' 'MIRNPSVRNPDEGADFAVLSCRAFAAPAATGRQSWRIPISQNGVQALCVHPCRGLEFLPDDPRMVDMIWQRGGRS' A
#
# COMPACT_ATOMS: atom_id res chain seq x y z
N MET A 1 0.75 -1.78 -24.14
CA MET A 1 1.66 -1.04 -23.24
C MET A 1 0.78 -0.24 -22.29
N ILE A 2 0.83 -0.53 -20.98
CA ILE A 2 0.08 0.25 -19.99
C ILE A 2 1.13 1.06 -19.21
N ARG A 3 1.13 2.39 -19.39
CA ARG A 3 1.81 3.34 -18.50
C ARG A 3 0.78 3.81 -17.49
N ASN A 4 0.95 3.44 -16.23
CA ASN A 4 0.16 3.99 -15.14
C ASN A 4 1.12 4.74 -14.20
N PRO A 5 1.26 6.07 -14.32
CA PRO A 5 2.04 6.85 -13.36
C PRO A 5 1.41 6.68 -11.96
N SER A 6 2.25 6.57 -10.93
CA SER A 6 1.76 6.40 -9.56
C SER A 6 0.95 7.64 -9.17
N VAL A 7 -0.33 7.47 -8.85
CA VAL A 7 -1.24 8.56 -8.43
C VAL A 7 -0.73 9.26 -7.16
N ARG A 8 0.08 8.56 -6.35
CA ARG A 8 0.70 9.10 -5.14
C ARG A 8 1.90 10.01 -5.41
N ASN A 9 2.30 10.13 -6.66
CA ASN A 9 3.50 10.85 -7.02
C ASN A 9 3.31 11.63 -8.34
N PRO A 10 2.54 12.73 -8.31
CA PRO A 10 2.37 13.60 -9.46
C PRO A 10 3.67 14.33 -9.87
N ASP A 11 4.66 14.43 -8.97
CA ASP A 11 5.91 15.19 -9.15
C ASP A 11 7.17 14.30 -9.36
N GLU A 12 7.00 13.01 -9.66
CA GLU A 12 8.11 12.04 -9.84
C GLU A 12 9.05 11.81 -8.61
N GLY A 13 8.68 12.21 -7.39
CA GLY A 13 9.35 11.84 -6.13
C GLY A 13 9.23 10.35 -5.74
N ALA A 14 10.34 9.71 -5.38
CA ALA A 14 10.34 8.26 -5.16
C ALA A 14 9.39 7.78 -4.03
N ASP A 15 8.65 6.71 -4.32
CA ASP A 15 7.81 5.97 -3.36
C ASP A 15 8.74 5.07 -2.53
N PHE A 16 9.23 5.60 -1.40
CA PHE A 16 10.25 4.93 -0.59
C PHE A 16 9.63 3.94 0.40
N ALA A 17 9.99 2.67 0.27
CA ALA A 17 9.84 1.68 1.33
C ALA A 17 11.20 1.47 2.01
N VAL A 18 11.28 1.75 3.31
CA VAL A 18 12.49 1.46 4.09
C VAL A 18 12.49 -0.02 4.47
N LEU A 19 13.49 -0.75 3.99
CA LEU A 19 13.69 -2.17 4.26
C LEU A 19 14.88 -2.37 5.20
N SER A 20 14.81 -3.40 6.05
CA SER A 20 15.98 -3.82 6.84
C SER A 20 17.12 -4.30 5.94
N CYS A 21 18.37 -4.19 6.37
CA CYS A 21 19.54 -4.69 5.62
C CYS A 21 19.40 -6.17 5.22
N ARG A 22 18.72 -6.99 6.04
CA ARG A 22 18.46 -8.41 5.76
C ARG A 22 17.65 -8.63 4.48
N ALA A 23 16.82 -7.68 4.06
CA ALA A 23 16.06 -7.78 2.81
C ALA A 23 16.95 -7.79 1.57
N PHE A 24 18.19 -7.28 1.68
CA PHE A 24 19.19 -7.24 0.60
C PHE A 24 20.24 -8.35 0.72
N ALA A 25 20.10 -9.28 1.66
CA ALA A 25 21.06 -10.37 1.85
C ALA A 25 21.07 -11.38 0.69
N ALA A 26 20.01 -11.42 -0.12
CA ALA A 26 19.94 -12.22 -1.33
C ALA A 26 20.29 -11.35 -2.56
N PRO A 27 21.08 -11.86 -3.52
CA PRO A 27 21.51 -11.11 -4.70
C PRO A 27 20.39 -10.84 -5.72
N ALA A 28 19.21 -11.43 -5.53
CA ALA A 28 18.05 -11.25 -6.37
C ALA A 28 16.76 -11.16 -5.54
N ALA A 29 15.73 -10.53 -6.09
CA ALA A 29 14.41 -10.48 -5.50
C ALA A 29 13.88 -11.91 -5.31
N THR A 30 13.64 -12.31 -4.06
CA THR A 30 13.29 -13.70 -3.69
C THR A 30 11.81 -14.02 -3.84
N GLY A 31 10.98 -13.03 -4.13
CA GLY A 31 9.55 -13.23 -4.33
C GLY A 31 8.83 -11.95 -4.73
N ARG A 32 7.70 -12.12 -5.42
CA ARG A 32 6.79 -11.03 -5.78
C ARG A 32 5.49 -11.19 -5.00
N GLN A 33 5.07 -10.11 -4.37
CA GLN A 33 3.79 -10.03 -3.68
C GLN A 33 2.86 -9.09 -4.43
N SER A 34 1.59 -9.45 -4.53
CA SER A 34 0.54 -8.58 -5.07
C SER A 34 -0.51 -8.37 -3.99
N TRP A 35 -0.77 -7.10 -3.70
CA TRP A 35 -1.64 -6.68 -2.61
C TRP A 35 -2.89 -6.00 -3.16
N ARG A 36 -4.04 -6.37 -2.60
CA ARG A 36 -5.30 -5.64 -2.76
C ARG A 36 -5.54 -4.89 -1.47
N ILE A 37 -5.76 -3.58 -1.56
CA ILE A 37 -5.88 -2.70 -0.39
C ILE A 37 -7.15 -1.85 -0.54
N PRO A 38 -8.35 -2.42 -0.31
CA PRO A 38 -9.57 -1.64 -0.16
C PRO A 38 -9.44 -0.65 1.01
N ILE A 39 -9.85 0.59 0.75
CA ILE A 39 -9.89 1.68 1.71
C ILE A 39 -11.34 2.17 1.83
N SER A 40 -11.88 2.19 3.04
CA SER A 40 -13.27 2.60 3.32
C SER A 40 -13.35 3.33 4.67
N GLN A 41 -14.44 4.01 4.97
CA GLN A 41 -14.64 4.66 6.28
C GLN A 41 -14.50 3.70 7.48
N ASN A 42 -14.63 2.38 7.25
CA ASN A 42 -14.50 1.36 8.28
C ASN A 42 -13.04 0.89 8.49
N GLY A 43 -12.07 1.46 7.77
CA GLY A 43 -10.67 1.08 7.85
C GLY A 43 -10.10 0.57 6.52
N VAL A 44 -8.92 -0.05 6.62
CA VAL A 44 -8.17 -0.61 5.51
C VAL A 44 -7.93 -2.09 5.74
N GLN A 45 -8.20 -2.88 4.71
CA GLN A 45 -7.85 -4.29 4.68
C GLN A 45 -6.80 -4.51 3.59
N ALA A 46 -5.59 -4.92 3.95
CA ALA A 46 -4.53 -5.23 3.00
C ALA A 46 -4.42 -6.75 2.84
N LEU A 47 -4.74 -7.25 1.65
CA LEU A 47 -4.75 -8.67 1.32
C LEU A 47 -3.65 -8.98 0.31
N CYS A 48 -2.65 -9.76 0.72
CA CYS A 48 -1.64 -10.32 -0.15
C CYS A 48 -2.17 -11.60 -0.81
N VAL A 49 -2.01 -11.70 -2.13
CA VAL A 49 -2.42 -12.88 -2.91
C VAL A 49 -1.41 -14.03 -2.76
N HIS A 50 -0.11 -13.74 -2.63
CA HIS A 50 0.91 -14.77 -2.43
C HIS A 50 2.18 -14.22 -1.75
N PRO A 51 2.63 -14.82 -0.62
CA PRO A 51 1.88 -15.79 0.18
C PRO A 51 0.60 -15.14 0.72
N CYS A 52 -0.48 -15.92 0.84
CA CYS A 52 -1.75 -15.41 1.33
C CYS A 52 -1.57 -14.84 2.75
N ARG A 53 -1.82 -13.54 2.91
CA ARG A 53 -1.74 -12.84 4.19
C ARG A 53 -2.69 -11.66 4.20
N GLY A 54 -3.36 -11.44 5.33
CA GLY A 54 -4.17 -10.26 5.58
C GLY A 54 -3.55 -9.37 6.66
N LEU A 55 -3.72 -8.07 6.51
CA LEU A 55 -3.50 -7.06 7.56
C LEU A 55 -4.74 -6.17 7.61
N GLU A 56 -5.13 -5.76 8.81
CA GLU A 56 -6.28 -4.87 9.02
C GLU A 56 -5.84 -3.66 9.84
N PHE A 57 -6.27 -2.48 9.40
CA PHE A 57 -6.03 -1.20 10.06
C PHE A 57 -7.39 -0.55 10.29
N LEU A 58 -7.75 -0.38 11.55
CA LEU A 58 -8.97 0.30 11.94
C LEU A 58 -8.82 1.82 11.78
N PRO A 59 -9.92 2.58 11.71
CA PRO A 59 -9.85 4.04 11.58
C PRO A 59 -9.11 4.75 12.72
N ASP A 60 -9.07 4.15 13.90
CA ASP A 60 -8.37 4.63 15.09
C ASP A 60 -6.91 4.18 15.18
N ASP A 61 -6.41 3.39 14.22
CA ASP A 61 -5.00 3.03 14.15
C ASP A 61 -4.16 4.32 14.01
N PRO A 62 -3.09 4.50 14.80
CA PRO A 62 -2.26 5.72 14.76
C PRO A 62 -1.74 6.09 13.36
N ARG A 63 -1.61 5.11 12.46
CA ARG A 63 -1.13 5.32 11.09
C ARG A 63 -2.21 5.89 10.16
N MET A 64 -3.45 5.90 10.60
CA MET A 64 -4.65 6.21 9.81
C MET A 64 -5.32 7.52 10.23
N VAL A 65 -4.83 8.15 11.30
CA VAL A 65 -5.42 9.35 11.95
C VAL A 65 -5.58 10.52 10.98
N ASP A 66 -4.61 10.75 10.10
CA ASP A 66 -4.63 11.86 9.14
C ASP A 66 -5.32 11.49 7.81
N MET A 67 -5.88 10.29 7.68
CA MET A 67 -6.43 9.84 6.41
C MET A 67 -7.77 10.49 6.12
N ILE A 68 -7.89 11.11 4.94
CA ILE A 68 -9.15 11.68 4.45
C ILE A 68 -10.01 10.55 3.87
N TRP A 69 -10.96 10.06 4.66
CA TRP A 69 -11.85 8.96 4.28
C TRP A 69 -12.95 9.34 3.30
N GLN A 70 -13.15 10.64 3.07
CA GLN A 70 -14.09 11.14 2.09
C GLN A 70 -13.55 10.93 0.68
N ARG A 71 -14.00 9.87 0.01
CA ARG A 71 -13.93 9.83 -1.46
C ARG A 71 -15.02 10.76 -1.96
N GLY A 72 -14.63 11.85 -2.63
CA GLY A 72 -15.56 12.81 -3.24
C GLY A 72 -16.67 12.07 -3.97
N GLY A 73 -17.89 12.18 -3.44
CA GLY A 73 -19.06 11.61 -4.09
C GLY A 73 -19.21 12.27 -5.45
N ARG A 74 -19.31 11.48 -6.52
CA ARG A 74 -19.93 11.99 -7.75
C ARG A 74 -21.39 12.23 -7.41
N SER A 75 -21.73 13.50 -7.15
CA SER A 75 -23.09 14.01 -7.32
C SER A 75 -23.44 14.06 -8.79
#